data_AF-A0A559KXU4-F1
#
_entry.id   AF-A0A559KXU4-F1
#
_cell.length_a   1.000
_cell.length_b   1.000
_cell.length_c   1.000
_cell.angle_alpha   90.00
_cell.angle_beta   90.00
_cell.angle_gamma   90.00
#
_symmetry.space_group_name_H-M   'P 1'
#
loop_
_entity.id
_entity.type
_entity.pdbx_description
1 polymer ?
#
loop_
_entity_poly.entity_id
_entity_poly.type
_entity_poly.pdbx_seq_one_letter_code
_entity_poly.pdbx_strand_id
1 'polypeptide(L)'
;MGLNRDPSAWDIPEEEKNLRKRVWWALLIHDTWTSFSCGTPPRIQAYQNTLPPPDLKSLSMIEPPKQCKAEIYTALFSLTEILSYYLDVTQRSQKSSSDTVLLENRVDAWSESTTGRIRRIILRGLEMDTPGASNLRLAFLSVQFLHCRISLEVSRAVVDEISCDQFRHEYFAGRRAAEDIIVYLQELSSQQLQCFWMPELSSTFCFVTSFLFRGAIEWELAWSEPSENSALSLLRTLINTLRTHKQDNDWDIGDNCLEQFSELLDSGNVLDMSIGFGDIDFDELAILLAEDGPQETTMFPFASDS
;
A
#
# COMPACT_ATOMS: atom_id res chain seq x y z
N MET A 1 -26.08 10.53 10.91
CA MET A 1 -25.78 10.97 9.52
C MET A 1 -26.16 9.94 8.45
N GLY A 2 -26.07 8.62 8.72
CA GLY A 2 -26.58 7.59 7.79
C GLY A 2 -25.80 7.48 6.48
N LEU A 3 -24.52 7.89 6.46
CA LEU A 3 -23.68 7.98 5.26
C LEU A 3 -23.46 6.62 4.58
N ASN A 4 -23.55 5.52 5.33
CA ASN A 4 -23.44 4.16 4.86
C ASN A 4 -24.70 3.61 4.17
N ARG A 5 -25.79 4.39 4.15
CA ARG A 5 -27.05 4.00 3.51
C ARG A 5 -27.21 4.68 2.17
N ASP A 6 -27.78 3.95 1.21
CA ASP A 6 -28.07 4.50 -0.11
C ASP A 6 -29.13 5.60 -0.02
N PRO A 7 -28.78 6.87 -0.34
CA PRO A 7 -29.71 7.98 -0.24
C PRO A 7 -30.62 8.14 -1.47
N SER A 8 -30.57 7.20 -2.43
CA SER A 8 -31.29 7.33 -3.71
C SER A 8 -32.80 7.56 -3.53
N ALA A 9 -33.43 6.90 -2.55
CA ALA A 9 -34.85 7.02 -2.24
C ALA A 9 -35.21 8.21 -1.31
N TRP A 10 -34.22 8.98 -0.85
CA TRP A 10 -34.47 10.05 0.12
C TRP A 10 -34.99 11.31 -0.57
N ASP A 11 -35.84 12.05 0.12
CA ASP A 11 -36.38 13.34 -0.33
C ASP A 11 -35.41 14.49 0.01
N ILE A 12 -34.24 14.47 -0.64
CA ILE A 12 -33.17 15.47 -0.51
C ILE A 12 -32.59 15.80 -1.90
N PRO A 13 -31.89 16.95 -2.05
CA PRO A 13 -31.28 17.33 -3.31
C PRO A 13 -30.29 16.29 -3.85
N GLU A 14 -30.24 16.10 -5.18
CA GLU A 14 -29.36 15.12 -5.82
C GLU A 14 -27.88 15.38 -5.56
N GLU A 15 -27.48 16.66 -5.46
CA GLU A 15 -26.12 17.04 -5.09
C GLU A 15 -25.75 16.57 -3.69
N GLU A 16 -26.70 16.60 -2.75
CA GLU A 16 -26.51 16.10 -1.38
C GLU A 16 -26.39 14.57 -1.37
N LYS A 17 -27.22 13.87 -2.18
CA LYS A 17 -27.11 12.41 -2.35
C LYS A 17 -25.72 12.02 -2.86
N ASN A 18 -25.25 12.67 -3.93
CA ASN A 18 -23.95 12.41 -4.52
C ASN A 18 -22.78 12.76 -3.59
N LEU A 19 -22.89 13.86 -2.84
CA LEU A 19 -21.90 14.21 -1.82
C LEU A 19 -21.82 13.14 -0.73
N ARG A 20 -22.95 12.65 -0.21
CA ARG A 20 -22.99 11.58 0.81
C ARG A 20 -22.32 10.30 0.30
N LYS A 21 -22.62 9.89 -0.95
CA LYS A 21 -21.98 8.74 -1.61
C LYS A 21 -20.45 8.92 -1.70
N ARG A 22 -19.99 10.07 -2.19
CA ARG A 22 -18.54 10.39 -2.29
C ARG A 22 -17.84 10.39 -0.94
N VAL A 23 -18.45 10.98 0.09
CA VAL A 23 -17.87 11.02 1.44
C VAL A 23 -17.77 9.62 2.03
N TRP A 24 -18.81 8.80 1.87
CA TRP A 24 -18.77 7.41 2.34
C TRP A 24 -17.64 6.60 1.69
N TRP A 25 -17.47 6.72 0.38
CA TRP A 25 -16.39 6.04 -0.33
C TRP A 25 -15.00 6.56 0.05
N ALA A 26 -14.85 7.86 0.27
CA ALA A 26 -13.60 8.41 0.78
C ALA A 26 -13.25 7.86 2.17
N LEU A 27 -14.24 7.69 3.05
CA LEU A 27 -14.04 7.09 4.37
C LEU A 27 -13.62 5.61 4.28
N LEU A 28 -14.27 4.83 3.41
CA LEU A 28 -13.91 3.41 3.21
C LEU A 28 -12.48 3.26 2.66
N ILE A 29 -12.11 4.11 1.70
CA ILE A 29 -10.75 4.18 1.16
C ILE A 29 -9.78 4.51 2.29
N HIS A 30 -9.96 5.63 3.00
CA HIS A 30 -9.07 6.00 4.10
C HIS A 30 -8.94 4.93 5.17
N ASP A 31 -10.04 4.34 5.64
CA ASP A 31 -10.02 3.30 6.67
C ASP A 31 -9.21 2.08 6.21
N THR A 32 -9.41 1.62 4.99
CA THR A 32 -8.71 0.44 4.45
C THR A 32 -7.23 0.71 4.24
N TRP A 33 -6.87 1.86 3.67
CA TRP A 33 -5.47 2.21 3.42
C TRP A 33 -4.72 2.51 4.72
N THR A 34 -5.36 3.16 5.70
CA THR A 34 -4.77 3.35 7.04
C THR A 34 -4.54 2.01 7.73
N SER A 35 -5.51 1.09 7.61
CA SER A 35 -5.39 -0.26 8.16
C SER A 35 -4.23 -1.02 7.53
N PHE A 36 -4.02 -0.88 6.22
CA PHE A 36 -2.84 -1.40 5.53
C PHE A 36 -1.54 -0.79 6.07
N SER A 37 -1.48 0.54 6.23
CA SER A 37 -0.28 1.23 6.74
C SER A 37 0.09 0.82 8.15
N CYS A 38 -0.90 0.62 9.02
CA CYS A 38 -0.68 0.27 10.42
C CYS A 38 -0.65 -1.25 10.68
N GLY A 39 -0.81 -2.09 9.64
CA GLY A 39 -0.91 -3.54 9.83
C GLY A 39 -2.11 -3.99 10.67
N THR A 40 -3.20 -3.21 10.68
CA THR A 40 -4.41 -3.49 11.47
C THR A 40 -5.60 -3.93 10.59
N PRO A 41 -6.64 -4.53 11.17
CA PRO A 41 -7.88 -4.79 10.44
C PRO A 41 -8.68 -3.53 10.07
N PRO A 42 -9.27 -3.47 8.87
CA PRO A 42 -10.27 -2.45 8.52
C PRO A 42 -11.40 -2.39 9.54
N ARG A 43 -11.73 -1.18 10.01
CA ARG A 43 -12.80 -0.97 10.99
C ARG A 43 -14.16 -0.92 10.30
N ILE A 44 -14.22 -0.37 9.10
CA ILE A 44 -15.41 -0.31 8.26
C ILE A 44 -15.48 -1.58 7.44
N GLN A 45 -16.48 -2.40 7.71
CA GLN A 45 -16.67 -3.67 7.02
C GLN A 45 -17.57 -3.49 5.80
N ALA A 46 -17.24 -4.17 4.69
CA ALA A 46 -17.96 -4.04 3.43
C ALA A 46 -19.48 -4.31 3.55
N TYR A 47 -19.88 -5.25 4.42
CA TYR A 47 -21.31 -5.58 4.62
C TYR A 47 -22.09 -4.52 5.41
N GLN A 48 -21.43 -3.51 5.99
CA GLN A 48 -22.07 -2.49 6.83
C GLN A 48 -22.66 -1.31 6.04
N ASN A 49 -22.62 -1.37 4.70
CA ASN A 49 -23.17 -0.34 3.83
C ASN A 49 -24.08 -0.94 2.76
N THR A 50 -25.01 -0.13 2.25
CA THR A 50 -25.97 -0.55 1.20
C THR A 50 -25.73 0.16 -0.13
N LEU A 51 -24.56 0.78 -0.30
CA LEU A 51 -24.28 1.63 -1.45
C LEU A 51 -23.68 0.81 -2.59
N PRO A 52 -24.08 1.05 -3.86
CA PRO A 52 -23.43 0.43 -5.00
C PRO A 52 -22.05 1.06 -5.26
N PRO A 53 -21.05 0.31 -5.77
CA PRO A 53 -19.73 0.84 -6.09
C PRO A 53 -19.77 2.19 -6.85
N PRO A 54 -18.80 3.09 -6.63
CA PRO A 54 -18.78 4.39 -7.28
C PRO A 54 -18.80 4.25 -8.80
N ASP A 55 -19.59 5.09 -9.44
CA ASP A 55 -19.69 5.19 -10.89
C ASP A 55 -19.63 6.66 -11.33
N LEU A 56 -19.38 6.91 -12.62
CA LEU A 56 -19.22 8.26 -13.16
C LEU A 56 -20.42 9.18 -12.85
N LYS A 57 -21.63 8.60 -12.77
CA LYS A 57 -22.87 9.33 -12.50
C LYS A 57 -22.97 9.75 -11.04
N SER A 58 -22.74 8.84 -10.09
CA SER A 58 -22.75 9.13 -8.65
C SER A 58 -21.65 10.10 -8.22
N LEU A 59 -20.56 10.16 -8.99
CA LEU A 59 -19.50 11.14 -8.77
C LEU A 59 -19.84 12.53 -9.30
N SER A 60 -20.94 12.70 -10.05
CA SER A 60 -21.35 13.94 -10.73
C SER A 60 -20.24 14.55 -11.60
N MET A 61 -19.45 13.70 -12.25
CA MET A 61 -18.23 14.05 -12.99
C MET A 61 -18.26 13.46 -14.40
N ILE A 62 -19.34 13.73 -15.14
CA ILE A 62 -19.57 13.14 -16.47
C ILE A 62 -18.84 13.92 -17.59
N GLU A 63 -18.57 15.21 -17.39
CA GLU A 63 -17.92 16.06 -18.39
C GLU A 63 -16.38 15.95 -18.34
N PRO A 64 -15.67 15.88 -19.48
CA PRO A 64 -14.22 16.08 -19.50
C PRO A 64 -13.90 17.54 -19.10
N PRO A 65 -12.92 17.82 -18.20
CA PRO A 65 -11.84 16.97 -17.67
C PRO A 65 -12.15 16.25 -16.33
N LYS A 66 -13.38 16.39 -15.79
CA LYS A 66 -13.78 15.78 -14.52
C LYS A 66 -13.92 14.26 -14.63
N GLN A 67 -14.28 13.77 -15.82
CA GLN A 67 -14.37 12.33 -16.11
C GLN A 67 -13.07 11.58 -15.79
N CYS A 68 -11.91 12.12 -16.16
CA CYS A 68 -10.62 11.45 -15.89
C CYS A 68 -10.37 11.26 -14.39
N LYS A 69 -10.76 12.24 -13.56
CA LYS A 69 -10.64 12.18 -12.10
C LYS A 69 -11.57 11.12 -11.51
N ALA A 70 -12.78 11.03 -12.07
CA ALA A 70 -13.76 10.03 -11.66
C ALA A 70 -13.34 8.60 -12.03
N GLU A 71 -12.73 8.40 -13.19
CA GLU A 71 -12.15 7.10 -13.59
C GLU A 71 -11.02 6.68 -12.62
N ILE A 72 -10.11 7.60 -12.28
CA ILE A 72 -9.02 7.34 -11.33
C ILE A 72 -9.57 7.01 -9.94
N TYR A 73 -10.57 7.77 -9.46
CA TYR A 73 -11.20 7.52 -8.18
C TYR A 73 -11.91 6.16 -8.13
N THR A 74 -12.62 5.80 -9.21
CA THR A 74 -13.29 4.49 -9.33
C THR A 74 -12.27 3.35 -9.35
N ALA A 75 -11.16 3.53 -10.07
CA ALA A 75 -10.07 2.56 -10.08
C ALA A 75 -9.44 2.39 -8.70
N LEU A 76 -9.16 3.49 -7.98
CA LEU A 76 -8.64 3.46 -6.62
C LEU A 76 -9.61 2.74 -5.66
N PHE A 77 -10.91 2.99 -5.78
CA PHE A 77 -11.92 2.28 -5.01
C PHE A 77 -11.88 0.77 -5.29
N SER A 78 -11.90 0.36 -6.56
CA SER A 78 -11.87 -1.07 -6.91
C SER A 78 -10.60 -1.78 -6.42
N LEU A 79 -9.47 -1.08 -6.41
CA LEU A 79 -8.22 -1.58 -5.84
C LEU A 79 -8.28 -1.67 -4.31
N THR A 80 -9.00 -0.77 -3.66
CA THR A 80 -9.25 -0.79 -2.21
C THR A 80 -10.04 -2.03 -1.80
N GLU A 81 -11.01 -2.48 -2.62
CA GLU A 81 -11.73 -3.74 -2.36
C GLU A 81 -10.80 -4.96 -2.41
N ILE A 82 -9.84 -4.96 -3.34
CA ILE A 82 -8.80 -6.01 -3.43
C ILE A 82 -7.89 -5.98 -2.21
N LEU A 83 -7.46 -4.78 -1.80
CA LEU A 83 -6.66 -4.59 -0.59
C LEU A 83 -7.40 -5.11 0.65
N SER A 84 -8.69 -4.78 0.81
CA SER A 84 -9.52 -5.27 1.91
C SER A 84 -9.56 -6.80 1.98
N TYR A 85 -9.68 -7.47 0.82
CA TYR A 85 -9.60 -8.93 0.75
C TYR A 85 -8.23 -9.47 1.22
N TYR A 86 -7.13 -8.86 0.78
CA TYR A 86 -5.79 -9.29 1.21
C TYR A 86 -5.55 -9.09 2.71
N LEU A 87 -6.03 -7.98 3.29
CA LEU A 87 -5.94 -7.73 4.73
C LEU A 87 -6.76 -8.74 5.55
N ASP A 88 -7.89 -9.22 5.02
CA ASP A 88 -8.69 -10.26 5.67
C ASP A 88 -7.96 -11.62 5.61
N VAL A 89 -7.35 -11.96 4.48
CA VAL A 89 -6.54 -13.19 4.35
C VAL A 89 -5.39 -13.24 5.36
N THR A 90 -4.63 -12.15 5.53
CA THR A 90 -3.51 -12.12 6.49
C THR A 90 -3.97 -12.32 7.93
N GLN A 91 -5.09 -11.71 8.32
CA GLN A 91 -5.66 -11.87 9.67
C GLN A 91 -6.19 -13.27 9.95
N ARG A 92 -6.81 -13.92 8.95
CA ARG A 92 -7.29 -15.29 9.11
C ARG A 92 -6.14 -16.27 9.25
N SER A 93 -5.06 -16.06 8.49
CA SER A 93 -3.83 -16.85 8.59
C SER A 93 -3.26 -16.83 10.01
N GLN A 94 -3.21 -15.66 10.64
CA GLN A 94 -2.75 -15.53 12.04
C GLN A 94 -3.65 -16.29 13.06
N LYS A 95 -4.94 -16.42 12.78
CA LYS A 95 -5.92 -17.03 13.71
C LYS A 95 -6.11 -18.54 13.51
N SER A 96 -5.75 -19.07 12.36
CA SER A 96 -6.01 -20.45 11.94
C SER A 96 -4.72 -21.11 11.48
N SER A 97 -4.09 -21.91 12.35
CA SER A 97 -2.86 -22.64 12.05
C SER A 97 -3.05 -23.86 11.13
N SER A 98 -4.28 -24.16 10.67
CA SER A 98 -4.60 -25.48 10.07
C SER A 98 -5.18 -25.44 8.65
N ASP A 99 -5.63 -24.29 8.16
CA ASP A 99 -6.22 -24.17 6.81
C ASP A 99 -5.27 -23.43 5.86
N THR A 100 -4.75 -24.13 4.85
CA THR A 100 -4.02 -23.54 3.74
C THR A 100 -4.99 -22.68 2.91
N VAL A 101 -4.98 -21.37 3.15
CA VAL A 101 -5.78 -20.42 2.36
C VAL A 101 -5.18 -20.32 0.96
N LEU A 102 -5.93 -20.74 -0.07
CA LEU A 102 -5.56 -20.49 -1.47
C LEU A 102 -5.65 -18.98 -1.75
N LEU A 103 -4.49 -18.34 -1.92
CA LEU A 103 -4.41 -16.92 -2.23
C LEU A 103 -4.76 -16.69 -3.71
N GLU A 104 -5.94 -16.14 -3.97
CA GLU A 104 -6.31 -15.65 -5.30
C GLU A 104 -5.47 -14.41 -5.71
N ASN A 105 -4.90 -14.43 -6.92
CA ASN A 105 -4.23 -13.26 -7.50
C ASN A 105 -5.24 -12.28 -8.13
N ARG A 106 -6.01 -11.62 -7.26
CA ARG A 106 -7.07 -10.68 -7.66
C ARG A 106 -6.52 -9.41 -8.31
N VAL A 107 -5.32 -9.00 -7.91
CA VAL A 107 -4.68 -7.78 -8.43
C VAL A 107 -4.26 -7.94 -9.90
N ASP A 108 -3.72 -9.09 -10.29
CA ASP A 108 -3.39 -9.33 -11.70
C ASP A 108 -4.65 -9.45 -12.55
N ALA A 109 -5.65 -10.22 -12.11
CA ALA A 109 -6.94 -10.33 -12.80
C ALA A 109 -7.60 -8.95 -12.99
N TRP A 110 -7.53 -8.09 -11.96
CA TRP A 110 -8.00 -6.71 -12.03
C TRP A 110 -7.20 -5.89 -13.05
N SER A 111 -5.87 -6.00 -13.04
CA SER A 111 -5.01 -5.30 -13.99
C SER A 111 -5.32 -5.69 -15.44
N GLU A 112 -5.61 -6.97 -15.71
CA GLU A 112 -5.98 -7.51 -17.02
C GLU A 112 -7.35 -7.01 -17.48
N SER A 113 -8.31 -6.91 -16.56
CA SER A 113 -9.65 -6.40 -16.85
C SER A 113 -9.69 -4.89 -17.13
N THR A 114 -8.68 -4.16 -16.65
CA THR A 114 -8.59 -2.71 -16.80
C THR A 114 -8.21 -2.32 -18.22
N THR A 115 -8.86 -1.28 -18.77
CA THR A 115 -8.64 -0.80 -20.15
C THR A 115 -8.34 0.71 -20.22
N GLY A 116 -7.99 1.21 -21.40
CA GLY A 116 -7.88 2.65 -21.68
C GLY A 116 -6.82 3.38 -20.84
N ARG A 117 -7.21 4.54 -20.30
CA ARG A 117 -6.36 5.44 -19.49
C ARG A 117 -5.84 4.75 -18.23
N ILE A 118 -6.72 4.11 -17.47
CA ILE A 118 -6.34 3.48 -16.19
C ILE A 118 -5.28 2.41 -16.42
N ARG A 119 -5.42 1.57 -17.47
CA ARG A 119 -4.40 0.57 -17.83
C ARG A 119 -3.06 1.22 -18.16
N ARG A 120 -3.06 2.35 -18.87
CA ARG A 120 -1.85 3.10 -19.24
C ARG A 120 -1.16 3.73 -18.02
N ILE A 121 -1.92 4.22 -17.05
CA ILE A 121 -1.42 4.71 -15.75
C ILE A 121 -0.76 3.57 -14.96
N ILE A 122 -1.50 2.48 -14.69
CA ILE A 122 -1.03 1.44 -13.77
C ILE A 122 0.09 0.58 -14.35
N LEU A 123 0.07 0.24 -15.64
CA LEU A 123 1.08 -0.65 -16.23
C LEU A 123 2.30 0.09 -16.79
N ARG A 124 2.13 1.32 -17.29
CA ARG A 124 3.18 2.00 -18.07
C ARG A 124 3.60 3.36 -17.51
N GLY A 125 2.95 3.87 -16.47
CA GLY A 125 3.25 5.19 -15.94
C GLY A 125 2.97 6.32 -16.94
N LEU A 126 1.99 6.13 -17.82
CA LEU A 126 1.58 7.12 -18.81
C LEU A 126 0.33 7.89 -18.30
N GLU A 127 0.06 9.07 -18.86
CA GLU A 127 -1.08 9.93 -18.45
C GLU A 127 -1.06 10.32 -16.97
N MET A 128 0.15 10.53 -16.45
CA MET A 128 0.41 10.91 -15.06
C MET A 128 0.18 12.39 -14.76
N ASP A 129 -0.20 13.17 -15.77
CA ASP A 129 -0.59 14.58 -15.67
C ASP A 129 -1.95 14.78 -14.97
N THR A 130 -2.74 13.71 -14.86
CA THR A 130 -4.06 13.76 -14.22
C THR A 130 -3.91 13.71 -12.69
N PRO A 131 -4.55 14.62 -11.93
CA PRO A 131 -4.53 14.57 -10.48
C PRO A 131 -4.97 13.22 -9.92
N GLY A 132 -4.18 12.66 -9.01
CA GLY A 132 -4.41 11.34 -8.41
C GLY A 132 -3.80 10.16 -9.18
N ALA A 133 -3.31 10.34 -10.41
CA ALA A 133 -2.69 9.26 -11.18
C ALA A 133 -1.44 8.69 -10.49
N SER A 134 -0.60 9.55 -9.89
CA SER A 134 0.57 9.11 -9.11
C SER A 134 0.19 8.24 -7.91
N ASN A 135 -0.82 8.67 -7.13
CA ASN A 135 -1.33 7.85 -6.03
C ASN A 135 -1.89 6.52 -6.51
N LEU A 136 -2.67 6.52 -7.61
CA LEU A 136 -3.24 5.28 -8.15
C LEU A 136 -2.15 4.30 -8.60
N ARG A 137 -1.08 4.80 -9.24
CA ARG A 137 0.03 3.95 -9.66
C ARG A 137 0.78 3.38 -8.46
N LEU A 138 1.11 4.21 -7.47
CA LEU A 138 1.77 3.73 -6.24
C LEU A 138 0.88 2.73 -5.49
N ALA A 139 -0.42 3.02 -5.38
CA ALA A 139 -1.39 2.13 -4.76
C ALA A 139 -1.41 0.76 -5.46
N PHE A 140 -1.46 0.74 -6.80
CA PHE A 140 -1.44 -0.49 -7.58
C PHE A 140 -0.17 -1.32 -7.30
N LEU A 141 1.00 -0.69 -7.41
CA LEU A 141 2.28 -1.34 -7.13
C LEU A 141 2.37 -1.84 -5.67
N SER A 142 1.83 -1.08 -4.72
CA SER A 142 1.78 -1.46 -3.30
C SER A 142 0.94 -2.72 -3.07
N VAL A 143 -0.22 -2.83 -3.76
CA VAL A 143 -1.10 -4.00 -3.65
C VAL A 143 -0.50 -5.23 -4.37
N GLN A 144 0.18 -5.04 -5.50
CA GLN A 144 0.94 -6.12 -6.13
C GLN A 144 2.08 -6.62 -5.23
N PHE A 145 2.85 -5.71 -4.64
CA PHE A 145 3.89 -6.06 -3.69
C PHE A 145 3.33 -6.79 -2.47
N LEU A 146 2.20 -6.33 -1.92
CA LEU A 146 1.49 -7.02 -0.83
C LEU A 146 1.09 -8.45 -1.24
N HIS A 147 0.55 -8.65 -2.44
CA HIS A 147 0.21 -9.98 -2.93
C HIS A 147 1.44 -10.91 -2.93
N CYS A 148 2.57 -10.46 -3.49
CA CYS A 148 3.81 -11.24 -3.47
C CYS A 148 4.29 -11.55 -2.04
N ARG A 149 4.16 -10.59 -1.12
CA ARG A 149 4.50 -10.81 0.31
C ARG A 149 3.63 -11.90 0.93
N ILE A 150 2.32 -11.85 0.73
CA ILE A 150 1.40 -12.87 1.28
C ILE A 150 1.71 -14.23 0.66
N SER A 151 1.96 -14.29 -0.65
CA SER A 151 2.32 -15.52 -1.37
C SER A 151 3.61 -16.16 -0.83
N LEU A 152 4.63 -15.33 -0.53
CA LEU A 152 5.87 -15.77 0.10
C LEU A 152 5.63 -16.35 1.49
N GLU A 153 4.83 -15.68 2.33
CA GLU A 153 4.51 -16.15 3.68
C GLU A 153 3.71 -17.47 3.66
N VAL A 154 2.73 -17.59 2.76
CA VAL A 154 2.00 -18.84 2.53
C VAL A 154 2.95 -19.96 2.11
N SER A 155 3.92 -19.67 1.23
CA SER A 155 4.91 -20.65 0.80
C SER A 155 5.87 -21.04 1.93
N ARG A 156 6.23 -20.11 2.82
CA ARG A 156 7.08 -20.39 4.00
C ARG A 156 6.43 -21.36 4.98
N ALA A 157 5.11 -21.28 5.15
CA ALA A 157 4.39 -22.13 6.10
C ALA A 157 4.38 -23.63 5.72
N VAL A 158 4.75 -23.98 4.48
CA VAL A 158 4.61 -25.33 3.90
C VAL A 158 5.99 -25.92 3.51
N VAL A 159 7.07 -25.53 4.19
CA VAL A 159 8.42 -25.78 3.65
C VAL A 159 8.93 -27.24 3.83
N ASP A 160 8.93 -28.02 2.74
CA ASP A 160 9.66 -29.29 2.46
C ASP A 160 10.64 -29.14 1.25
N GLU A 161 11.51 -30.09 0.87
CA GLU A 161 12.53 -29.90 -0.22
C GLU A 161 11.98 -29.35 -1.56
N ILE A 162 10.80 -29.80 -2.03
CA ILE A 162 10.13 -29.29 -3.25
C ILE A 162 9.63 -27.84 -3.09
N SER A 163 9.32 -27.43 -1.85
CA SER A 163 8.87 -26.08 -1.54
C SER A 163 10.00 -25.04 -1.61
N CYS A 164 11.27 -25.47 -1.57
CA CYS A 164 12.42 -24.58 -1.56
C CYS A 164 12.49 -23.75 -2.86
N ASP A 165 12.25 -24.40 -4.00
CA ASP A 165 12.18 -23.74 -5.30
C ASP A 165 10.96 -22.81 -5.42
N GLN A 166 9.81 -23.20 -4.87
CA GLN A 166 8.62 -22.36 -4.83
C GLN A 166 8.84 -21.12 -3.96
N PHE A 167 9.36 -21.29 -2.75
CA PHE A 167 9.71 -20.19 -1.85
C PHE A 167 10.69 -19.22 -2.51
N ARG A 168 11.71 -19.75 -3.20
CA ARG A 168 12.66 -18.95 -3.98
C ARG A 168 11.97 -18.16 -5.08
N HIS A 169 11.06 -18.80 -5.80
CA HIS A 169 10.28 -18.16 -6.85
C HIS A 169 9.47 -16.98 -6.31
N GLU A 170 8.74 -17.18 -5.22
CA GLU A 170 7.94 -16.14 -4.57
C GLU A 170 8.81 -15.00 -4.01
N TYR A 171 9.97 -15.33 -3.43
CA TYR A 171 10.90 -14.31 -2.94
C TYR A 171 11.38 -13.40 -4.09
N PHE A 172 11.78 -13.98 -5.22
CA PHE A 172 12.19 -13.18 -6.38
C PHE A 172 11.03 -12.42 -7.02
N ALA A 173 9.80 -12.96 -6.99
CA ALA A 173 8.61 -12.22 -7.42
C ALA A 173 8.39 -10.98 -6.52
N GLY A 174 8.47 -11.13 -5.20
CA GLY A 174 8.40 -10.01 -4.25
C GLY A 174 9.51 -8.98 -4.44
N ARG A 175 10.74 -9.43 -4.70
CA ARG A 175 11.88 -8.53 -4.96
C ARG A 175 11.71 -7.73 -6.25
N ARG A 176 11.19 -8.34 -7.32
CA ARG A 176 10.85 -7.61 -8.56
C ARG A 176 9.74 -6.59 -8.33
N ALA A 177 8.69 -6.95 -7.58
CA ALA A 177 7.64 -6.00 -7.23
C ALA A 177 8.16 -4.82 -6.40
N ALA A 178 9.12 -5.06 -5.50
CA ALA A 178 9.83 -3.99 -4.78
C ALA A 178 10.67 -3.10 -5.74
N GLU A 179 11.38 -3.71 -6.69
CA GLU A 179 12.13 -2.99 -7.72
C GLU A 179 11.22 -2.10 -8.57
N ASP A 180 10.03 -2.57 -8.97
CA ASP A 180 9.05 -1.77 -9.73
C ASP A 180 8.60 -0.50 -8.96
N ILE A 181 8.45 -0.58 -7.64
CA ILE A 181 8.18 0.58 -6.79
C ILE A 181 9.36 1.56 -6.80
N ILE A 182 10.58 1.06 -6.68
CA ILE A 182 11.80 1.88 -6.67
C ILE A 182 11.98 2.58 -8.02
N VAL A 183 11.85 1.85 -9.12
CA VAL A 183 11.92 2.40 -10.49
C VAL A 183 10.86 3.48 -10.67
N TYR A 184 9.63 3.22 -10.22
CA TYR A 184 8.58 4.23 -10.28
C TYR A 184 8.94 5.51 -9.50
N LEU A 185 9.52 5.40 -8.30
CA LEU A 185 9.98 6.56 -7.54
C LEU A 185 11.07 7.34 -8.28
N GLN A 186 12.01 6.65 -8.94
CA GLN A 186 13.06 7.29 -9.73
C GLN A 186 12.51 8.04 -10.95
N GLU A 187 11.41 7.57 -11.52
CA GLU A 187 10.74 8.17 -12.68
C GLU A 187 9.82 9.35 -12.33
N LEU A 188 9.63 9.66 -11.04
CA LEU A 188 8.80 10.79 -10.62
C LEU A 188 9.41 12.11 -11.09
N SER A 189 8.64 12.87 -11.87
CA SER A 189 8.99 14.24 -12.23
C SER A 189 8.76 15.21 -11.07
N SER A 190 9.47 16.35 -11.07
CA SER A 190 9.26 17.42 -10.09
C SER A 190 7.80 17.88 -10.01
N GLN A 191 7.05 17.87 -11.12
CA GLN A 191 5.63 18.22 -11.11
C GLN A 191 4.80 17.21 -10.31
N GLN A 192 5.11 15.91 -10.41
CA GLN A 192 4.41 14.85 -9.68
C GLN A 192 4.77 14.86 -8.19
N LEU A 193 6.01 15.20 -7.84
CA LEU A 193 6.43 15.34 -6.45
C LEU A 193 5.66 16.46 -5.73
N GLN A 194 5.29 17.53 -6.44
CA GLN A 194 4.48 18.64 -5.92
C GLN A 194 2.96 18.40 -5.96
N CYS A 195 2.51 17.23 -6.41
CA CYS A 195 1.09 16.87 -6.36
C CYS A 195 0.68 16.40 -4.96
N PHE A 196 -0.63 16.33 -4.72
CA PHE A 196 -1.15 15.69 -3.51
C PHE A 196 -0.81 14.20 -3.48
N TRP A 197 -0.30 13.73 -2.35
CA TRP A 197 -0.05 12.32 -2.06
C TRP A 197 -0.91 11.84 -0.89
N MET A 198 -1.41 10.61 -0.99
CA MET A 198 -2.07 9.96 0.13
C MET A 198 -1.03 9.57 1.20
N PRO A 199 -1.13 10.08 2.43
CA PRO A 199 -0.13 9.81 3.47
C PRO A 199 -0.03 8.32 3.82
N GLU A 200 -1.12 7.56 3.67
CA GLU A 200 -1.16 6.11 3.93
C GLU A 200 -0.16 5.34 3.04
N LEU A 201 0.07 5.81 1.81
CA LEU A 201 0.98 5.15 0.87
C LEU A 201 2.46 5.29 1.24
N SER A 202 2.83 6.20 2.16
CA SER A 202 4.21 6.34 2.67
C SER A 202 4.74 5.04 3.30
N SER A 203 3.84 4.32 3.99
CA SER A 203 4.14 3.04 4.65
C SER A 203 4.69 1.98 3.69
N THR A 204 4.32 2.05 2.40
CA THR A 204 4.85 1.16 1.36
C THR A 204 6.37 1.17 1.32
N PHE A 205 7.01 2.33 1.52
CA PHE A 205 8.48 2.43 1.49
C PHE A 205 9.12 1.71 2.67
N CYS A 206 8.49 1.77 3.84
CA CYS A 206 8.93 1.04 5.03
C CYS A 206 8.79 -0.47 4.79
N PHE A 207 7.67 -0.91 4.21
CA PHE A 207 7.43 -2.31 3.88
C PHE A 207 8.42 -2.87 2.85
N VAL A 208 8.71 -2.10 1.79
CA VAL A 208 9.71 -2.48 0.78
C VAL A 208 11.09 -2.56 1.41
N THR A 209 11.45 -1.56 2.21
CA THR A 209 12.74 -1.51 2.90
C THR A 209 12.93 -2.71 3.83
N SER A 210 11.97 -2.98 4.70
CA SER A 210 12.00 -4.14 5.62
C SER A 210 12.11 -5.47 4.86
N PHE A 211 11.33 -5.64 3.79
CA PHE A 211 11.41 -6.84 2.95
C PHE A 211 12.80 -7.03 2.32
N LEU A 212 13.40 -5.97 1.78
CA LEU A 212 14.71 -6.02 1.16
C LEU A 212 15.83 -6.26 2.18
N PHE A 213 15.75 -5.67 3.38
CA PHE A 213 16.67 -5.99 4.48
C PHE A 213 16.63 -7.47 4.84
N ARG A 214 15.43 -8.03 5.01
CA ARG A 214 15.25 -9.45 5.28
C ARG A 214 15.84 -10.31 4.16
N GLY A 215 15.58 -9.93 2.91
CA GLY A 215 16.16 -10.58 1.73
C GLY A 215 17.69 -10.58 1.72
N ALA A 216 18.30 -9.44 2.05
CA ALA A 216 19.75 -9.27 2.11
C ALA A 216 20.41 -10.14 3.19
N ILE A 217 19.78 -10.24 4.37
CA ILE A 217 20.35 -10.93 5.54
C ILE A 217 20.06 -12.44 5.49
N GLU A 218 18.82 -12.84 5.21
CA GLU A 218 18.40 -14.23 5.36
C GLU A 218 18.65 -15.05 4.09
N TRP A 219 18.37 -14.48 2.91
CA TRP A 219 18.20 -15.28 1.69
C TRP A 219 19.34 -15.09 0.69
N GLU A 220 19.79 -13.86 0.44
CA GLU A 220 20.88 -13.66 -0.51
C GLU A 220 22.22 -14.21 -0.02
N LEU A 221 22.45 -14.21 1.30
CA LEU A 221 23.62 -14.84 1.92
C LEU A 221 23.61 -16.38 1.81
N ALA A 222 22.43 -17.01 1.79
CA ALA A 222 22.30 -18.47 1.76
C ALA A 222 22.11 -19.06 0.35
N TRP A 223 21.65 -18.27 -0.64
CA TRP A 223 21.17 -18.78 -1.93
C TRP A 223 21.85 -18.18 -3.17
N SER A 224 22.61 -17.08 -3.05
CA SER A 224 23.02 -16.29 -4.22
C SER A 224 24.53 -16.04 -4.33
N GLU A 225 25.03 -16.08 -5.58
CA GLU A 225 26.27 -15.41 -5.97
C GLU A 225 26.03 -13.88 -6.03
N PRO A 226 27.08 -13.05 -5.90
CA PRO A 226 26.94 -11.59 -5.90
C PRO A 226 26.33 -11.10 -7.22
N SER A 227 25.14 -10.49 -7.16
CA SER A 227 24.47 -9.86 -8.30
C SER A 227 24.43 -8.34 -8.15
N GLU A 228 24.51 -7.60 -9.27
CA GLU A 228 24.36 -6.14 -9.28
C GLU A 228 22.97 -5.69 -8.77
N ASN A 229 21.93 -6.49 -9.02
CA ASN A 229 20.56 -6.28 -8.51
C ASN A 229 20.32 -7.10 -7.23
N SER A 230 21.18 -6.94 -6.22
CA SER A 230 20.96 -7.52 -4.89
C SER A 230 19.90 -6.75 -4.11
N ALA A 231 19.30 -7.37 -3.10
CA ALA A 231 18.38 -6.70 -2.20
C ALA A 231 19.04 -5.50 -1.49
N LEU A 232 20.34 -5.62 -1.16
CA LEU A 232 21.12 -4.49 -0.63
C LEU A 232 21.30 -3.35 -1.64
N SER A 233 21.52 -3.64 -2.92
CA SER A 233 21.67 -2.57 -3.92
C SER A 233 20.35 -1.86 -4.19
N LEU A 234 19.24 -2.59 -4.25
CA LEU A 234 17.88 -2.03 -4.35
C LEU A 234 17.56 -1.16 -3.13
N LEU A 235 17.87 -1.64 -1.94
CA LEU A 235 17.66 -0.92 -0.69
C LEU A 235 18.43 0.41 -0.64
N ARG A 236 19.72 0.41 -1.02
CA ARG A 236 20.52 1.64 -1.14
C ARG A 236 19.92 2.58 -2.18
N THR A 237 19.45 2.03 -3.29
CA THR A 237 18.80 2.80 -4.35
C THR A 237 17.54 3.50 -3.82
N LEU A 238 16.67 2.77 -3.13
CA LEU A 238 15.45 3.33 -2.53
C LEU A 238 15.76 4.50 -1.59
N ILE A 239 16.64 4.30 -0.60
CA ILE A 239 16.97 5.33 0.39
C ILE A 239 17.63 6.55 -0.25
N ASN A 240 18.52 6.34 -1.23
CA ASN A 240 19.11 7.45 -1.96
C ASN A 240 18.08 8.23 -2.78
N THR A 241 17.16 7.53 -3.46
CA THR A 241 16.06 8.18 -4.20
C THR A 241 15.17 9.01 -3.28
N LEU A 242 14.79 8.48 -2.10
CA LEU A 242 14.02 9.24 -1.12
C LEU A 242 14.79 10.45 -0.59
N ARG A 243 16.08 10.31 -0.29
CA ARG A 243 16.96 11.43 0.13
C ARG A 243 17.01 12.53 -0.94
N THR A 244 17.20 12.15 -2.20
CA THR A 244 17.22 13.11 -3.32
C THR A 244 15.89 13.82 -3.46
N HIS A 245 14.77 13.11 -3.40
CA HIS A 245 13.45 13.75 -3.49
C HIS A 245 13.18 14.72 -2.32
N LYS A 246 13.57 14.36 -1.10
CA LYS A 246 13.51 15.24 0.07
C LYS A 246 14.40 16.49 -0.12
N GLN A 247 15.66 16.30 -0.50
CA GLN A 247 16.63 17.39 -0.63
C GLN A 247 16.29 18.36 -1.77
N ASP A 248 15.87 17.84 -2.91
CA ASP A 248 15.69 18.65 -4.13
C ASP A 248 14.27 19.21 -4.26
N ASN A 249 13.27 18.55 -3.69
CA ASN A 249 11.86 18.90 -3.90
C ASN A 249 11.05 19.06 -2.59
N ASP A 250 11.67 18.95 -1.42
CA ASP A 250 10.98 18.98 -0.10
C ASP A 250 9.85 17.94 0.00
N TRP A 251 10.06 16.77 -0.65
CA TRP A 251 9.07 15.70 -0.67
C TRP A 251 9.16 14.85 0.61
N ASP A 252 8.15 15.01 1.47
CA ASP A 252 8.09 14.51 2.85
C ASP A 252 7.47 13.11 2.98
N ILE A 253 6.84 12.59 1.92
CA ILE A 253 6.16 11.28 1.94
C ILE A 253 7.12 10.12 2.27
N GLY A 254 8.42 10.30 2.02
CA GLY A 254 9.47 9.32 2.35
C GLY A 254 10.04 9.42 3.77
N ASP A 255 9.65 10.43 4.56
CA ASP A 255 10.35 10.81 5.78
C ASP A 255 10.37 9.71 6.84
N ASN A 256 9.22 9.08 7.08
CA ASN A 256 9.13 7.98 8.04
C ASN A 256 10.10 6.84 7.70
N CYS A 257 10.21 6.49 6.40
CA CYS A 257 11.14 5.47 5.95
C CYS A 257 12.61 5.91 6.10
N LEU A 258 12.91 7.18 5.84
CA LEU A 258 14.26 7.71 6.01
C LEU A 258 14.66 7.71 7.49
N GLU A 259 13.79 8.16 8.39
CA GLU A 259 14.05 8.20 9.82
C GLU A 259 14.34 6.80 10.38
N GLN A 260 13.57 5.80 9.98
CA GLN A 260 13.73 4.43 10.48
C GLN A 260 14.98 3.71 9.96
N PHE A 261 15.33 3.90 8.68
CA PHE A 261 16.25 3.00 7.99
C PHE A 261 17.54 3.64 7.50
N SER A 262 17.65 4.97 7.50
CA SER A 262 18.83 5.67 6.97
C SER A 262 20.11 5.36 7.74
N GLU A 263 20.09 5.44 9.07
CA GLU A 263 21.26 5.18 9.92
C GLU A 263 21.70 3.72 9.85
N LEU A 264 20.74 2.79 9.80
CA LEU A 264 21.01 1.35 9.68
C LEU A 264 21.82 1.04 8.42
N LEU A 265 21.46 1.62 7.29
CA LEU A 265 22.19 1.47 6.03
C LEU A 265 23.57 2.12 6.02
N ASP A 266 23.67 3.31 6.61
CA ASP A 266 24.93 4.06 6.67
C ASP A 266 25.95 3.39 7.61
N SER A 267 25.49 2.67 8.63
CA SER A 267 26.34 1.94 9.59
C SER A 267 27.15 0.81 8.95
N GLY A 268 26.74 0.30 7.79
CA GLY A 268 27.49 -0.66 6.97
C GLY A 268 27.67 -2.06 7.56
N ASN A 269 27.28 -2.31 8.81
CA ASN A 269 27.42 -3.61 9.46
C ASN A 269 26.18 -4.47 9.24
N VAL A 270 26.26 -5.38 8.26
CA VAL A 270 25.21 -6.41 8.00
C VAL A 270 24.88 -7.25 9.23
N LEU A 271 25.83 -7.38 10.16
CA LEU A 271 25.66 -8.09 11.43
C LEU A 271 25.04 -7.24 12.56
N ASP A 272 25.28 -5.92 12.61
CA ASP A 272 24.52 -5.05 13.54
C ASP A 272 23.06 -4.92 13.08
N MET A 273 22.83 -5.02 11.76
CA MET A 273 21.50 -5.11 11.14
C MET A 273 20.81 -6.46 11.39
N SER A 274 21.50 -7.50 11.84
CA SER A 274 20.86 -8.74 12.32
C SER A 274 20.68 -8.76 13.84
N ILE A 275 21.53 -8.06 14.59
CA ILE A 275 21.48 -7.98 16.07
C ILE A 275 20.41 -6.98 16.55
N GLY A 276 20.21 -5.85 15.86
CA GLY A 276 19.14 -4.89 16.18
C GLY A 276 17.72 -5.39 15.88
N PHE A 277 17.62 -6.49 15.12
CA PHE A 277 16.37 -7.11 14.69
C PHE A 277 16.25 -8.58 15.12
N GLY A 278 17.20 -9.06 15.93
CA GLY A 278 17.44 -10.49 16.19
C GLY A 278 16.40 -11.21 17.05
N ASP A 279 15.37 -10.52 17.54
CA ASP A 279 14.29 -11.11 18.33
C ASP A 279 12.93 -10.43 18.09
N ILE A 280 12.83 -9.50 17.12
CA ILE A 280 11.56 -8.83 16.82
C ILE A 280 10.87 -9.67 15.75
N ASP A 281 9.77 -10.32 16.12
CA ASP A 281 8.82 -10.82 15.13
C ASP A 281 8.42 -9.61 14.29
N PHE A 282 8.74 -9.54 13.00
CA PHE A 282 8.55 -8.28 12.26
C PHE A 282 7.06 -7.94 12.02
N ASP A 283 6.14 -8.85 12.35
CA ASP A 283 4.73 -8.54 12.60
C ASP A 283 4.56 -7.60 13.82
N GLU A 284 5.41 -7.73 14.84
CA GLU A 284 5.58 -6.83 15.98
C GLU A 284 6.22 -5.50 15.58
N LEU A 285 7.04 -5.43 14.53
CA LEU A 285 7.48 -4.17 13.94
C LEU A 285 6.33 -3.43 13.25
N ALA A 286 5.40 -4.14 12.61
CA ALA A 286 4.15 -3.53 12.12
C ALA A 286 3.26 -3.05 13.29
N ILE A 287 3.30 -3.72 14.45
CA ILE A 287 2.64 -3.28 15.69
C ILE A 287 3.35 -2.07 16.32
N LEU A 288 4.68 -2.04 16.37
CA LEU A 288 5.48 -0.89 16.84
C LEU A 288 5.26 0.34 15.95
N LEU A 289 5.11 0.14 14.64
CA LEU A 289 4.70 1.18 13.69
C LEU A 289 3.24 1.65 13.88
N ALA A 290 2.41 0.87 14.59
CA ALA A 290 1.07 1.26 15.00
C ALA A 290 1.04 1.93 16.39
N GLU A 291 2.02 1.67 17.27
CA GLU A 291 2.11 2.28 18.61
C GLU A 291 2.59 3.75 18.58
N ASP A 292 3.37 4.15 17.58
CA ASP A 292 3.81 5.55 17.36
C ASP A 292 2.86 6.36 16.45
N GLY A 293 1.60 5.91 16.28
CA GLY A 293 0.53 6.78 15.78
C GLY A 293 0.39 8.02 16.69
N PRO A 294 0.01 9.19 16.16
CA PRO A 294 -0.03 10.42 16.94
C PRO A 294 -0.86 10.17 18.21
N GLN A 295 -0.23 10.34 19.38
CA GLN A 295 -0.97 10.45 20.63
C GLN A 295 -2.11 11.42 20.36
N GLU A 296 -3.35 10.97 20.62
CA GLU A 296 -4.54 11.80 20.48
C GLU A 296 -4.29 13.10 21.23
N THR A 297 -3.84 14.12 20.50
CA THR A 297 -3.81 15.47 20.98
C THR A 297 -5.27 15.84 21.01
N THR A 298 -5.86 15.66 22.20
CA THR A 298 -7.24 15.97 22.53
C THR A 298 -7.59 17.37 22.06
N MET A 299 -8.07 17.48 20.82
CA MET A 299 -8.40 18.76 20.16
C MET A 299 -9.81 19.22 20.51
N PHE A 300 -10.36 18.81 21.66
CA PHE A 300 -11.62 19.32 22.19
C PHE A 300 -11.63 19.26 23.72
N PRO A 301 -11.45 20.39 24.44
CA PRO A 301 -11.77 20.45 25.85
C PRO A 301 -13.29 20.49 25.96
N PHE A 302 -13.93 19.36 26.21
CA PHE A 302 -15.32 19.38 26.66
C PHE A 302 -15.36 19.97 28.06
N ALA A 303 -16.01 21.12 28.17
CA ALA A 303 -16.43 21.72 29.42
C ALA A 303 -17.26 20.69 30.20
N SER A 304 -16.83 20.36 31.41
CA SER A 304 -17.67 19.71 32.40
C SER A 304 -18.57 20.77 33.02
N ASP A 305 -19.84 20.79 32.61
CA ASP A 305 -20.88 21.47 33.37
C ASP A 305 -21.11 20.71 34.70
N SER A 306 -20.96 21.45 35.80
CA SER A 306 -21.51 21.17 37.13
C SER A 306 -21.88 22.52 37.75
#